data_AF-A0A2E5E0C7-F1
#
_entry.id   AF-A0A2E5E0C7-F1
#
_cell.length_a   1.000
_cell.length_b   1.000
_cell.length_c   1.000
_cell.angle_alpha   90.00
_cell.angle_beta   90.00
_cell.angle_gamma   90.00
#
_symmetry.space_group_name_H-M   'P 1'
#
loop_
_entity.id
_entity.type
_entity.pdbx_description
1 polymer ?
#
loop_
_entity_poly.entity_id
_entity_poly.type
_entity_poly.pdbx_seq_one_letter_code
_entity_poly.pdbx_strand_id
1 'polypeptide(L)'
;MGGVLMNRLIMPFAGFTSVLISAASALAGYGTVTWGNWSWDPVSGVGDVEVMWQSDTSLYGFQFDVPDGFEVLALTGLECDEGWSLYHNEVRVLAFAAQNGAEIGASENSVGLIRMDFFASGGELSFVDAVFAAIGGEEIETDSSDTLDLEQQQCSEDIYPSGAGDGQVNVNDVLAVLGDWGASGSPYDVTGDGVIDVNDILAILNAWGACE
;
A
#
# COMPACT_ATOMS: atom_id res chain seq x y z
N MET A 1 -35.69 6.66 11.69
CA MET A 1 -35.25 7.30 12.94
C MET A 1 -33.82 6.85 13.18
N GLY A 2 -32.88 7.80 13.25
CA GLY A 2 -31.43 7.61 13.46
C GLY A 2 -30.73 7.15 12.17
N GLY A 3 -30.00 7.98 11.43
CA GLY A 3 -28.86 8.79 11.85
C GLY A 3 -27.61 7.94 11.62
N VAL A 4 -26.89 8.10 10.52
CA VAL A 4 -25.58 8.80 10.52
C VAL A 4 -25.42 9.63 9.23
N LEU A 5 -25.46 10.96 9.36
CA LEU A 5 -24.82 11.85 8.39
C LEU A 5 -23.35 11.91 8.79
N MET A 6 -22.49 11.15 8.12
CA MET A 6 -21.05 11.31 8.25
C MET A 6 -20.66 12.52 7.40
N ASN A 7 -20.44 13.66 8.06
CA ASN A 7 -19.75 14.79 7.47
C ASN A 7 -18.35 14.31 7.06
N ARG A 8 -18.12 14.12 5.75
CA ARG A 8 -16.78 13.90 5.19
C ARG A 8 -16.26 15.24 4.65
N LEU A 9 -15.11 15.67 5.15
CA LEU A 9 -14.55 17.01 4.95
C LEU A 9 -13.33 16.91 4.03
N ILE A 10 -13.41 17.47 2.83
CA ILE A 10 -12.25 17.73 1.97
C ILE A 10 -12.25 19.23 1.65
N MET A 11 -11.13 19.90 1.91
CA MET A 11 -10.95 21.33 1.62
C MET A 11 -10.05 21.51 0.42
N PRO A 12 -10.45 22.31 -0.59
CA PRO A 12 -9.45 23.00 -1.39
C PRO A 12 -9.67 24.52 -1.41
N PHE A 13 -8.54 25.22 -1.52
CA PHE A 13 -8.33 26.63 -1.83
C PHE A 13 -8.49 27.70 -0.74
N ALA A 14 -7.48 28.58 -0.72
CA ALA A 14 -7.35 29.76 0.13
C ALA A 14 -8.40 30.82 -0.24
N GLY A 15 -9.54 30.82 0.47
CA GLY A 15 -10.49 31.91 0.39
C GLY A 15 -11.94 31.50 0.65
N PHE A 16 -12.26 31.26 1.92
CA PHE A 16 -13.62 31.15 2.48
C PHE A 16 -14.50 29.93 2.13
N THR A 17 -15.17 29.48 3.20
CA THR A 17 -16.29 28.54 3.34
C THR A 17 -16.01 27.05 3.19
N SER A 18 -16.18 26.33 4.30
CA SER A 18 -16.27 24.88 4.38
C SER A 18 -17.26 24.37 3.34
N VAL A 19 -16.81 23.55 2.40
CA VAL A 19 -17.68 22.84 1.47
C VAL A 19 -18.12 21.55 2.17
N LEU A 20 -19.42 21.45 2.44
CA LEU A 20 -20.07 20.18 2.73
C LEU A 20 -20.14 19.43 1.40
N ILE A 21 -19.64 18.20 1.34
CA ILE A 21 -20.01 17.27 0.27
C ILE A 21 -21.51 17.05 0.42
N SER A 22 -22.30 17.79 -0.36
CA SER A 22 -23.71 17.47 -0.52
C SER A 22 -23.75 16.23 -1.40
N ALA A 23 -24.58 15.25 -1.04
CA ALA A 23 -24.89 14.09 -1.87
C ALA A 23 -25.60 14.49 -3.18
N ALA A 24 -24.94 15.30 -4.00
CA ALA A 24 -25.40 15.76 -5.30
C ALA A 24 -25.15 14.62 -6.29
N SER A 25 -26.04 13.63 -6.26
CA SER A 25 -26.69 12.88 -7.36
C SER A 25 -26.02 12.63 -8.73
N ALA A 26 -24.73 12.89 -8.95
CA ALA A 26 -23.98 12.46 -10.11
C ALA A 26 -22.53 12.22 -9.70
N LEU A 27 -22.07 10.97 -9.83
CA LEU A 27 -20.66 10.62 -9.65
C LEU A 27 -19.84 11.30 -10.74
N ALA A 28 -18.68 11.86 -10.36
CA ALA A 28 -17.83 12.60 -11.29
C ALA A 28 -17.13 11.71 -12.34
N GLY A 29 -16.92 10.44 -11.99
CA GLY A 29 -16.25 9.42 -12.81
C GLY A 29 -16.01 8.15 -12.00
N TYR A 30 -15.14 7.28 -12.52
CA TYR A 30 -14.71 6.05 -11.88
C TYR A 30 -13.20 6.04 -11.67
N GLY A 31 -12.76 5.58 -10.51
CA GLY A 31 -11.35 5.39 -10.18
C GLY A 31 -11.09 4.09 -9.43
N THR A 32 -9.83 3.71 -9.39
CA THR A 32 -9.34 2.56 -8.63
C THR A 32 -8.10 3.00 -7.86
N VAL A 33 -8.08 2.71 -6.56
CA VAL A 33 -6.92 2.89 -5.71
C VAL A 33 -6.37 1.52 -5.33
N THR A 34 -5.06 1.35 -5.46
CA THR A 34 -4.36 0.10 -5.12
C THR A 34 -3.09 0.40 -4.31
N TRP A 35 -2.57 -0.61 -3.62
CA TRP A 35 -1.24 -0.56 -3.03
C TRP A 35 -0.19 -0.82 -4.11
N GLY A 36 0.92 -0.10 -4.05
CA GLY A 36 2.05 -0.22 -4.97
C GLY A 36 3.22 -0.94 -4.32
N ASN A 37 4.44 -0.49 -4.63
CA ASN A 37 5.63 -1.05 -3.98
C ASN A 37 5.55 -0.83 -2.48
N TRP A 38 5.91 -1.86 -1.71
CA TRP A 38 5.88 -1.82 -0.25
C TRP A 38 7.05 -2.59 0.35
N SER A 39 7.37 -2.26 1.59
CA SER A 39 8.36 -2.94 2.43
C SER A 39 7.93 -2.83 3.88
N TRP A 40 8.10 -3.89 4.67
CA TRP A 40 7.80 -3.90 6.09
C TRP A 40 8.82 -4.76 6.84
N ASP A 41 9.31 -4.26 7.97
CA ASP A 41 10.18 -5.00 8.88
C ASP A 41 9.36 -5.47 10.09
N PRO A 42 9.12 -6.78 10.26
CA PRO A 42 8.32 -7.31 11.37
C PRO A 42 8.96 -7.11 12.76
N VAL A 43 10.28 -6.87 12.83
CA VAL A 43 10.97 -6.67 14.11
C VAL A 43 10.79 -5.26 14.62
N SER A 44 10.96 -4.26 13.75
CA SER A 44 10.72 -2.86 14.12
C SER A 44 9.26 -2.44 14.01
N GLY A 45 8.46 -3.20 13.23
CA GLY A 45 7.08 -2.88 12.89
C GLY A 45 6.94 -1.75 11.87
N VAL A 46 8.05 -1.21 11.35
CA VAL A 46 8.04 -0.06 10.44
C VAL A 46 8.06 -0.53 8.99
N GLY A 47 7.27 0.12 8.15
CA GLY A 47 7.24 -0.11 6.71
C GLY A 47 6.92 1.14 5.91
N ASP A 48 7.01 1.02 4.59
CA ASP A 48 6.55 2.01 3.62
C ASP A 48 5.73 1.35 2.53
N VAL A 49 4.73 2.06 1.99
CA VAL A 49 3.87 1.58 0.91
C VAL A 49 3.47 2.72 -0.02
N GLU A 50 3.43 2.46 -1.32
CA GLU A 50 2.93 3.40 -2.32
C GLU A 50 1.41 3.30 -2.46
N VAL A 51 0.74 4.45 -2.56
CA VAL A 51 -0.67 4.53 -2.92
C VAL A 51 -0.78 4.87 -4.40
N MET A 52 -1.38 3.95 -5.14
CA MET A 52 -1.47 4.02 -6.59
C MET A 52 -2.90 4.39 -7.02
N TRP A 53 -3.01 5.10 -8.12
CA TRP A 53 -4.28 5.65 -8.60
C TRP A 53 -4.43 5.53 -10.10
N GLN A 54 -5.63 5.13 -10.52
CA GLN A 54 -6.08 5.13 -11.91
C GLN A 54 -7.50 5.66 -11.96
N SER A 55 -7.83 6.50 -12.95
CA SER A 55 -9.17 7.08 -13.06
C SER A 55 -9.46 7.61 -14.45
N ASP A 56 -10.73 7.54 -14.87
CA ASP A 56 -11.22 8.18 -16.09
C ASP A 56 -11.43 9.69 -15.94
N THR A 57 -11.25 10.21 -14.72
CA THR A 57 -11.51 11.60 -14.33
C THR A 57 -10.35 12.15 -13.49
N SER A 58 -10.07 13.45 -13.65
CA SER A 58 -8.99 14.11 -12.90
C SER A 58 -9.26 14.16 -11.40
N LEU A 59 -8.22 13.89 -10.61
CA LEU A 59 -8.25 13.87 -9.14
C LEU A 59 -7.75 15.20 -8.56
N TYR A 60 -8.53 15.78 -7.66
CA TYR A 60 -8.22 17.04 -6.95
C TYR A 60 -7.99 16.87 -5.46
N GLY A 61 -8.41 15.75 -4.87
CA GLY A 61 -8.11 15.43 -3.49
C GLY A 61 -8.64 14.07 -3.08
N PHE A 62 -8.08 13.54 -2.00
CA PHE A 62 -8.46 12.26 -1.46
C PHE A 62 -8.28 12.21 0.05
N GLN A 63 -9.04 11.33 0.69
CA GLN A 63 -8.78 10.89 2.05
C GLN A 63 -9.02 9.39 2.16
N PHE A 64 -8.33 8.76 3.10
CA PHE A 64 -8.64 7.42 3.58
C PHE A 64 -8.06 7.26 4.98
N ASP A 65 -8.57 6.26 5.69
CA ASP A 65 -8.08 5.80 6.97
C ASP A 65 -7.36 4.45 6.79
N VAL A 66 -6.34 4.20 7.59
CA VAL A 66 -5.74 2.86 7.75
C VAL A 66 -6.52 2.08 8.82
N PRO A 67 -6.55 0.73 8.77
CA PRO A 67 -7.29 -0.07 9.73
C PRO A 67 -6.65 -0.03 11.13
N ASP A 68 -7.41 -0.47 12.13
CA ASP A 68 -6.89 -0.64 13.49
C ASP A 68 -5.64 -1.55 13.49
N GLY A 69 -4.61 -1.16 14.23
CA GLY A 69 -3.32 -1.87 14.26
C GLY A 69 -2.26 -1.30 13.32
N PHE A 70 -2.64 -0.31 12.52
CA PHE A 70 -1.73 0.48 11.69
C PHE A 70 -1.67 1.93 12.18
N GLU A 71 -0.48 2.53 12.08
CA GLU A 71 -0.24 3.94 12.38
C GLU A 71 0.49 4.62 11.22
N VAL A 72 -0.01 5.75 10.73
CA VAL A 72 0.65 6.55 9.69
C VAL A 72 1.73 7.43 10.32
N LEU A 73 2.98 7.24 9.90
CA LEU A 73 4.15 7.91 10.45
C LEU A 73 4.54 9.15 9.64
N ALA A 74 4.53 9.04 8.31
CA ALA A 74 4.89 10.13 7.41
C ALA A 74 4.31 9.91 6.01
N LEU A 75 4.26 11.00 5.23
CA LEU A 75 3.85 11.00 3.83
C LEU A 75 4.94 11.64 2.97
N THR A 76 5.23 11.01 1.84
CA THR A 76 6.09 11.57 0.78
C THR A 76 5.27 11.67 -0.50
N GLY A 77 5.25 12.85 -1.12
CA GLY A 77 4.58 13.06 -2.41
C GLY A 77 5.31 12.32 -3.53
N LEU A 78 4.56 11.58 -4.36
CA LEU A 78 5.02 11.07 -5.65
C LEU A 78 4.53 12.03 -6.73
N GLU A 79 3.44 11.72 -7.44
CA GLU A 79 2.77 12.69 -8.32
C GLU A 79 2.03 13.78 -7.53
N CYS A 80 1.70 13.53 -6.25
CA CYS A 80 1.16 14.54 -5.35
C CYS A 80 2.29 15.36 -4.67
N ASP A 81 3.17 15.96 -5.46
CA ASP A 81 4.33 16.74 -5.00
C ASP A 81 4.09 18.26 -5.08
N GLU A 82 4.46 18.91 -6.18
CA GLU A 82 4.40 20.35 -6.37
C GLU A 82 2.93 20.80 -6.50
N GLY A 83 2.51 21.69 -5.60
CA GLY A 83 1.15 22.21 -5.59
C GLY A 83 0.14 21.36 -4.83
N TRP A 84 0.54 20.23 -4.26
CA TRP A 84 -0.27 19.44 -3.33
C TRP A 84 -0.03 19.83 -1.87
N SER A 85 -1.04 19.63 -1.04
CA SER A 85 -0.91 19.68 0.42
C SER A 85 -1.23 18.30 0.99
N LEU A 86 -0.28 17.74 1.74
CA LEU A 86 -0.37 16.43 2.37
C LEU A 86 -0.49 16.58 3.88
N TYR A 87 -1.47 15.91 4.47
CA TYR A 87 -1.71 15.89 5.90
C TYR A 87 -1.96 14.46 6.36
N HIS A 88 -1.50 14.14 7.56
CA HIS A 88 -1.87 12.90 8.23
C HIS A 88 -2.02 13.13 9.74
N ASN A 89 -2.74 12.22 10.37
CA ASN A 89 -2.59 11.90 11.79
C ASN A 89 -2.20 10.41 11.90
N GLU A 90 -2.36 9.79 13.06
CA GLU A 90 -2.03 8.37 13.26
C GLU A 90 -2.86 7.42 12.38
N VAL A 91 -4.07 7.80 11.96
CA VAL A 91 -4.99 6.88 11.25
C VAL A 91 -5.40 7.39 9.88
N ARG A 92 -5.47 8.70 9.69
CA ARG A 92 -6.02 9.34 8.49
C ARG A 92 -4.92 9.92 7.62
N VAL A 93 -5.07 9.70 6.32
CA VAL A 93 -4.40 10.44 5.24
C VAL A 93 -5.39 11.41 4.60
N LEU A 94 -4.95 12.64 4.35
CA LEU A 94 -5.69 13.67 3.62
C LEU A 94 -4.76 14.44 2.69
N ALA A 95 -5.10 14.50 1.41
CA ALA A 95 -4.33 15.21 0.41
C ALA A 95 -5.23 15.96 -0.57
N PHE A 96 -4.79 17.13 -1.04
CA PHE A 96 -5.51 17.88 -2.08
C PHE A 96 -4.58 18.78 -2.89
N ALA A 97 -4.96 19.03 -4.15
CA ALA A 97 -4.34 20.02 -5.01
C ALA A 97 -4.63 21.43 -4.46
N ALA A 98 -3.61 22.06 -3.89
CA ALA A 98 -3.68 23.39 -3.29
C ALA A 98 -3.37 24.51 -4.29
N GLN A 99 -2.84 24.17 -5.46
CA GLN A 99 -2.55 25.09 -6.55
C GLN A 99 -3.35 24.72 -7.80
N ASN A 100 -3.60 25.72 -8.65
CA ASN A 100 -4.39 25.55 -9.86
C ASN A 100 -3.54 24.85 -10.93
N GLY A 101 -4.08 23.81 -11.57
CA GLY A 101 -3.34 23.00 -12.54
C GLY A 101 -2.46 21.92 -11.93
N ALA A 102 -2.56 21.68 -10.61
CA ALA A 102 -1.83 20.61 -9.93
C ALA A 102 -2.61 19.30 -9.86
N GLU A 103 -3.82 19.22 -10.43
CA GLU A 103 -4.61 17.98 -10.45
C GLU A 103 -3.86 16.80 -11.06
N ILE A 104 -4.14 15.60 -10.57
CA ILE A 104 -3.70 14.38 -11.27
C ILE A 104 -4.68 14.16 -12.41
N GLY A 105 -4.20 14.21 -13.65
CA GLY A 105 -5.03 14.02 -14.84
C GLY A 105 -5.64 12.62 -14.89
N ALA A 106 -6.78 12.51 -15.58
CA ALA A 106 -7.35 11.21 -15.95
C ALA A 106 -6.32 10.38 -16.74
N SER A 107 -6.18 9.10 -16.40
CA SER A 107 -5.21 8.20 -16.98
C SER A 107 -5.69 6.75 -16.92
N GLU A 108 -5.48 6.01 -18.02
CA GLU A 108 -5.67 4.55 -18.07
C GLU A 108 -4.52 3.79 -17.43
N ASN A 109 -3.36 4.44 -17.22
CA ASN A 109 -2.23 3.86 -16.51
C ASN A 109 -2.27 4.29 -15.05
N SER A 110 -1.96 3.36 -14.16
CA SER A 110 -1.79 3.63 -12.73
C SER A 110 -0.59 4.54 -12.48
N VAL A 111 -0.77 5.53 -11.62
CA VAL A 111 0.26 6.50 -11.19
C VAL A 111 0.39 6.49 -9.67
N GLY A 112 1.59 6.73 -9.15
CA GLY A 112 1.83 6.81 -7.70
C GLY A 112 1.42 8.18 -7.16
N LEU A 113 0.47 8.23 -6.23
CA LEU A 113 0.05 9.49 -5.58
C LEU A 113 1.05 9.90 -4.51
N ILE A 114 1.27 9.01 -3.55
CA ILE A 114 2.08 9.22 -2.36
C ILE A 114 2.77 7.92 -1.97
N ARG A 115 3.84 8.04 -1.20
CA ARG A 115 4.38 6.98 -0.36
C ARG A 115 4.02 7.27 1.08
N MET A 116 3.51 6.27 1.78
CA MET A 116 3.11 6.33 3.17
C MET A 116 4.06 5.47 4.00
N ASP A 117 4.73 6.09 4.97
CA ASP A 117 5.48 5.37 6.00
C ASP A 117 4.50 5.02 7.12
N PHE A 118 4.52 3.77 7.58
CA PHE A 118 3.60 3.27 8.58
C PHE A 118 4.29 2.41 9.65
N PHE A 119 3.63 2.27 10.79
CA PHE A 119 3.93 1.26 11.80
C PHE A 119 2.78 0.26 11.88
N ALA A 120 3.09 -1.04 11.96
CA ALA A 120 2.14 -2.12 12.16
C ALA A 120 2.81 -3.30 12.88
N SER A 121 2.04 -4.05 13.66
CA SER A 121 2.47 -5.31 14.28
C SER A 121 2.15 -6.56 13.45
N GLY A 122 1.74 -6.38 12.19
CA GLY A 122 1.14 -7.39 11.33
C GLY A 122 -0.34 -7.09 11.04
N GLY A 123 -0.92 -7.88 10.15
CA GLY A 123 -2.33 -7.78 9.73
C GLY A 123 -2.50 -7.31 8.29
N GLU A 124 -3.76 -7.10 7.90
CA GLU A 124 -4.14 -6.69 6.56
C GLU A 124 -4.35 -5.16 6.50
N LEU A 125 -3.50 -4.48 5.71
CA LEU A 125 -3.67 -3.08 5.36
C LEU A 125 -4.73 -2.96 4.27
N SER A 126 -5.75 -2.14 4.50
CA SER A 126 -6.84 -1.88 3.57
C SER A 126 -7.24 -0.41 3.59
N PHE A 127 -7.95 0.04 2.56
CA PHE A 127 -8.47 1.41 2.52
C PHE A 127 -9.79 1.51 3.30
N VAL A 128 -9.78 2.21 4.43
CA VAL A 128 -10.98 2.46 5.25
C VAL A 128 -11.51 3.87 4.96
N ASP A 129 -12.83 4.02 4.83
CA ASP A 129 -13.48 5.32 4.65
C ASP A 129 -12.89 6.19 3.52
N ALA A 130 -12.40 5.52 2.46
CA ALA A 130 -11.82 6.15 1.29
C ALA A 130 -12.82 7.09 0.58
N VAL A 131 -12.34 8.27 0.19
CA VAL A 131 -13.05 9.24 -0.64
C VAL A 131 -12.05 9.88 -1.57
N PHE A 132 -12.38 9.91 -2.86
CA PHE A 132 -11.62 10.60 -3.90
C PHE A 132 -12.54 11.62 -4.56
N ALA A 133 -12.00 12.80 -4.86
CA ALA A 133 -12.79 13.92 -5.32
C ALA A 133 -12.23 14.54 -6.60
N ALA A 134 -13.13 14.83 -7.53
CA ALA A 134 -12.89 15.62 -8.72
C ALA A 134 -12.98 17.12 -8.40
N ILE A 135 -12.97 17.94 -9.44
CA ILE A 135 -13.07 19.40 -9.31
C ILE A 135 -14.33 19.80 -8.54
N GLY A 136 -14.22 20.78 -7.65
CA GLY A 136 -15.35 21.27 -6.86
C GLY A 136 -15.78 20.36 -5.71
N GLY A 137 -15.06 19.25 -5.45
CA GLY A 137 -15.36 18.33 -4.35
C GLY A 137 -16.43 17.28 -4.69
N GLU A 138 -16.69 17.05 -5.98
CA GLU A 138 -17.57 15.98 -6.45
C GLU A 138 -16.89 14.62 -6.23
N GLU A 139 -17.62 13.67 -5.65
CA GLU A 139 -17.08 12.33 -5.35
C GLU A 139 -16.90 11.51 -6.64
N ILE A 140 -15.74 10.85 -6.74
CA ILE A 140 -15.43 9.85 -7.76
C ILE A 140 -15.85 8.48 -7.22
N GLU A 141 -16.53 7.67 -8.03
CA GLU A 141 -16.83 6.29 -7.65
C GLU A 141 -15.53 5.49 -7.63
N THR A 142 -15.05 5.13 -6.44
CA THR A 142 -13.74 4.49 -6.27
C THR A 142 -13.88 3.02 -5.89
N ASP A 143 -13.20 2.15 -6.64
CA ASP A 143 -12.84 0.82 -6.16
C ASP A 143 -11.62 0.92 -5.24
N SER A 144 -11.84 0.66 -3.95
CA SER A 144 -10.82 0.67 -2.90
C SER A 144 -10.74 -0.69 -2.20
N SER A 145 -11.04 -1.77 -2.93
CA SER A 145 -11.09 -3.13 -2.38
C SER A 145 -9.73 -3.80 -2.23
N ASP A 146 -8.66 -3.15 -2.68
CA ASP A 146 -7.30 -3.69 -2.60
C ASP A 146 -6.77 -3.75 -1.15
N THR A 147 -6.03 -4.82 -0.86
CA THR A 147 -5.57 -5.18 0.48
C THR A 147 -4.14 -5.69 0.43
N LEU A 148 -3.34 -5.34 1.43
CA LEU A 148 -1.97 -5.79 1.60
C LEU A 148 -1.85 -6.58 2.92
N ASP A 149 -1.56 -7.87 2.85
CA ASP A 149 -1.41 -8.73 4.03
C ASP A 149 0.07 -8.80 4.48
N LEU A 150 0.38 -8.19 5.63
CA LEU A 150 1.72 -8.18 6.20
C LEU A 150 2.12 -9.52 6.84
N GLU A 151 1.16 -10.42 7.10
CA GLU A 151 1.43 -11.73 7.71
C GLU A 151 1.71 -12.82 6.65
N GLN A 152 1.42 -12.55 5.37
CA GLN A 152 1.67 -13.46 4.24
C GLN A 152 3.03 -13.23 3.57
N GLN A 153 4.01 -12.62 4.26
CA GLN A 153 5.38 -12.50 3.78
C GLN A 153 6.13 -13.85 3.86
N GLN A 154 5.51 -14.92 3.36
CA GLN A 154 6.07 -16.26 3.25
C GLN A 154 6.07 -16.66 1.80
N CYS A 155 7.22 -16.48 1.16
CA CYS A 155 7.55 -17.19 -0.05
C CYS A 155 8.26 -18.49 0.34
N SER A 156 7.99 -19.57 -0.39
CA SER A 156 8.57 -20.90 -0.10
C SER A 156 10.10 -20.92 -0.08
N GLU A 157 10.71 -19.93 -0.72
CA GLU A 157 12.14 -19.71 -0.89
C GLU A 157 12.78 -18.88 0.23
N ASP A 158 11.99 -18.24 1.09
CA ASP A 158 12.46 -17.58 2.32
C ASP A 158 12.50 -18.62 3.45
N ILE A 159 13.64 -19.29 3.54
CA ILE A 159 13.85 -20.47 4.38
C ILE A 159 14.75 -20.18 5.57
N TYR A 160 15.33 -18.98 5.64
CA TYR A 160 16.23 -18.59 6.71
C TYR A 160 15.79 -17.30 7.41
N PRO A 161 15.69 -17.28 8.76
CA PRO A 161 15.96 -18.38 9.68
C PRO A 161 14.93 -19.51 9.56
N SER A 162 15.35 -20.73 9.88
CA SER A 162 14.50 -21.92 9.77
C SER A 162 13.14 -21.71 10.44
N GLY A 163 12.07 -22.00 9.71
CA GLY A 163 10.71 -21.85 10.19
C GLY A 163 9.91 -20.93 9.27
N ALA A 164 9.74 -19.68 9.69
CA ALA A 164 8.89 -18.71 8.99
C ALA A 164 9.63 -17.82 7.99
N GLY A 165 10.97 -17.90 7.91
CA GLY A 165 11.76 -16.96 7.13
C GLY A 165 11.98 -15.61 7.81
N ASP A 166 12.69 -14.69 7.16
CA ASP A 166 12.89 -13.30 7.59
C ASP A 166 12.20 -12.24 6.69
N GLY A 167 11.33 -12.70 5.79
CA GLY A 167 10.62 -11.91 4.80
C GLY A 167 11.44 -11.57 3.55
N GLN A 168 12.70 -12.04 3.46
CA GLN A 168 13.61 -11.72 2.35
C GLN A 168 14.34 -12.95 1.81
N VAL A 169 14.11 -13.27 0.54
CA VAL A 169 14.92 -14.23 -0.20
C VAL A 169 16.25 -13.60 -0.59
N ASN A 170 17.32 -13.97 0.12
CA ASN A 170 18.63 -13.37 -0.02
C ASN A 170 19.78 -14.38 0.12
N VAL A 171 21.00 -13.87 0.35
CA VAL A 171 22.19 -14.72 0.46
C VAL A 171 22.13 -15.66 1.67
N ASN A 172 21.41 -15.30 2.73
CA ASN A 172 21.29 -16.13 3.92
C ASN A 172 20.51 -17.42 3.64
N ASP A 173 19.49 -17.39 2.79
CA ASP A 173 18.76 -18.57 2.32
C ASP A 173 19.67 -19.50 1.52
N VAL A 174 20.46 -18.94 0.59
CA VAL A 174 21.46 -19.71 -0.17
C VAL A 174 22.48 -20.35 0.77
N LEU A 175 22.95 -19.61 1.80
CA LEU A 175 23.88 -20.14 2.79
C LEU A 175 23.26 -21.25 3.65
N ALA A 176 21.96 -21.22 3.91
CA ALA A 176 21.24 -22.29 4.60
C ALA A 176 21.24 -23.58 3.78
N VAL A 177 20.93 -23.51 2.47
CA VAL A 177 21.02 -24.66 1.54
C VAL A 177 22.44 -25.21 1.47
N LEU A 178 23.44 -24.34 1.32
CA LEU A 178 24.84 -24.77 1.26
C LEU A 178 25.33 -25.40 2.57
N GLY A 179 24.74 -25.02 3.71
CA GLY A 179 25.05 -25.61 5.02
C GLY A 179 24.65 -27.08 5.14
N ASP A 180 23.59 -27.48 4.45
CA ASP A 180 23.00 -28.83 4.49
C ASP A 180 23.20 -29.61 3.17
N TRP A 181 24.18 -29.21 2.35
CA TRP A 181 24.40 -29.78 1.03
C TRP A 181 24.47 -31.32 1.01
N GLY A 182 23.65 -31.95 0.17
CA GLY A 182 23.53 -33.40 0.03
C GLY A 182 22.83 -34.10 1.19
N ALA A 183 22.26 -33.37 2.16
CA ALA A 183 21.42 -33.94 3.20
C ALA A 183 20.09 -34.43 2.61
N SER A 184 19.45 -35.35 3.35
CA SER A 184 18.10 -35.82 3.05
C SER A 184 17.19 -35.51 4.24
N GLY A 185 15.96 -35.05 3.97
CA GLY A 185 15.02 -34.63 5.00
C GLY A 185 15.45 -33.38 5.78
N SER A 186 16.28 -32.53 5.17
CA SER A 186 16.61 -31.21 5.71
C SER A 186 15.41 -30.26 5.51
N PRO A 187 15.17 -29.32 6.44
CA PRO A 187 14.15 -28.28 6.26
C PRO A 187 14.48 -27.29 5.13
N TYR A 188 15.69 -27.33 4.58
CA TYR A 188 16.13 -26.44 3.49
C TYR A 188 15.95 -27.05 2.09
N ASP A 189 15.18 -28.16 1.99
CA ASP A 189 14.76 -28.79 0.73
C ASP A 189 13.61 -27.97 0.15
N VAL A 190 13.96 -26.93 -0.61
CA VAL A 190 13.03 -25.96 -1.19
C VAL A 190 12.17 -26.62 -2.26
N THR A 191 12.74 -27.55 -3.03
CA THR A 191 12.03 -28.23 -4.11
C THR A 191 11.17 -29.41 -3.64
N GLY A 192 11.40 -29.91 -2.42
CA GLY A 192 10.67 -31.02 -1.81
C GLY A 192 10.97 -32.36 -2.47
N ASP A 193 12.11 -32.50 -3.15
CA ASP A 193 12.47 -33.71 -3.89
C ASP A 193 13.23 -34.74 -3.03
N GLY A 194 13.54 -34.38 -1.78
CA GLY A 194 14.16 -35.20 -0.77
C GLY A 194 15.68 -35.10 -0.68
N VAL A 195 16.33 -34.25 -1.48
CA VAL A 195 17.78 -34.03 -1.44
C VAL A 195 18.14 -32.54 -1.56
N ILE A 196 19.10 -32.09 -0.74
CA ILE A 196 19.63 -30.74 -0.86
C ILE A 196 20.65 -30.68 -2.00
N ASP A 197 20.31 -30.01 -3.10
CA ASP A 197 21.20 -29.86 -4.25
C ASP A 197 21.09 -28.49 -4.96
N VAL A 198 21.55 -28.45 -6.21
CA VAL A 198 21.59 -27.20 -7.00
C VAL A 198 20.19 -26.69 -7.33
N ASN A 199 19.18 -27.55 -7.39
CA ASN A 199 17.82 -27.18 -7.75
C ASN A 199 17.17 -26.31 -6.66
N ASP A 200 17.50 -26.55 -5.38
CA ASP A 200 17.05 -25.71 -4.27
C ASP A 200 17.64 -24.29 -4.37
N ILE A 201 18.92 -24.17 -4.72
CA ILE A 201 19.54 -22.86 -4.97
C ILE A 201 18.88 -22.15 -6.15
N LEU A 202 18.57 -22.88 -7.23
CA LEU A 202 17.91 -22.28 -8.39
C LEU A 202 16.49 -21.81 -8.06
N ALA A 203 15.77 -22.49 -7.18
CA ALA A 203 14.48 -22.03 -6.67
C ALA A 203 14.62 -20.68 -5.95
N ILE A 204 15.54 -20.60 -4.98
CA ILE A 204 15.85 -19.35 -4.24
C ILE A 204 16.23 -18.21 -5.18
N LEU A 205 17.10 -18.46 -6.15
CA LEU A 205 17.52 -17.42 -7.10
C LEU A 205 16.37 -16.93 -8.02
N ASN A 206 15.34 -17.75 -8.25
CA ASN A 206 14.17 -17.34 -9.04
C ASN A 206 13.22 -16.43 -8.24
N ALA A 207 13.26 -16.49 -6.91
CA ALA A 207 12.41 -15.71 -6.00
C ALA A 207 13.18 -14.58 -5.30
N TRP A 208 14.35 -14.17 -5.83
CA TRP A 208 15.24 -13.23 -5.16
C TRP A 208 14.61 -11.87 -4.90
N GLY A 209 14.60 -11.43 -3.64
CA GLY A 209 13.97 -10.17 -3.23
C GLY A 209 13.14 -10.32 -1.96
N ALA A 210 12.30 -9.33 -1.67
CA ALA A 210 11.28 -9.47 -0.64
C ALA A 210 10.25 -10.51 -1.09
N CYS A 211 9.65 -11.25 -0.14
CA CYS A 211 8.48 -12.05 -0.48
C CYS A 211 7.32 -11.10 -0.85
N GLU A 212 6.60 -11.45 -1.93
CA GLU A 212 5.42 -10.74 -2.45
C GLU A 212 4.12 -11.47 -2.09
#